data_AF-A0A162K439-F1
#
_entry.id   AF-A0A162K439-F1
#
_cell.length_a   1.000
_cell.length_b   1.000
_cell.length_c   1.000
_cell.angle_alpha   90.00
_cell.angle_beta   90.00
_cell.angle_gamma   90.00
#
_symmetry.space_group_name_H-M   'P 1'
#
loop_
_entity.id
_entity.type
_entity.pdbx_description
1 polymer ?
#
loop_
_entity_poly.entity_id
_entity_poly.type
_entity_poly.pdbx_seq_one_letter_code
_entity_poly.pdbx_strand_id
1 'polypeptide(L)'
;MFPEEKVRNEVAMIRYIQDHTSIPVPFILHWGTKEESPLQIGPFIIMEWINHEMDMGAALNTPGFSRNDRPVLDPNIETERLEELYRQFANIILQLSRLEFPAIGSLEQNEDQDSWAVTKRPLSTYMNELVRVGSLPRDKLPGSTYSSTREYLSALSKLHIDHFASQRTDSFDSRSDCKRKFLARQLFHKLANDGRLLSAKDEWGPSRLFFDDLRYGNILLDANLQVVGVVDWEFCYVGPAGFVSEPPWWLLLEKPEYWADGIEEWIRMFDDRLQIFLKVMEECEARSRECLEMTGRLQVVCATAGRANFAFDYIFWHKIDPKFFGDGEFREEAWQDRLALLDEETRHSMEQFVDAKLKACETRELVWEPDE
;
A
#
# COMPACT_ATOMS: atom_id res chain seq x y z
N MET A 1 -15.42 -1.21 -1.72
CA MET A 1 -16.18 0.06 -1.69
C MET A 1 -15.73 0.87 -2.90
N PHE A 2 -16.57 1.72 -3.51
CA PHE A 2 -16.25 2.49 -4.75
C PHE A 2 -16.15 1.73 -6.09
N PRO A 3 -17.12 0.86 -6.48
CA PRO A 3 -17.03 0.08 -7.72
C PRO A 3 -16.72 0.90 -8.98
N GLU A 4 -17.39 2.04 -9.18
CA GLU A 4 -17.20 2.82 -10.41
C GLU A 4 -15.88 3.57 -10.47
N GLU A 5 -15.42 4.07 -9.32
CA GLU A 5 -14.12 4.73 -9.22
C GLU A 5 -13.00 3.73 -9.53
N LYS A 6 -13.11 2.50 -8.99
CA LYS A 6 -12.17 1.40 -9.26
C LYS A 6 -12.12 1.03 -10.74
N VAL A 7 -13.29 0.86 -11.37
CA VAL A 7 -13.37 0.55 -12.82
C VAL A 7 -12.77 1.68 -13.67
N ARG A 8 -13.07 2.96 -13.36
CA ARG A 8 -12.49 4.10 -14.07
C ARG A 8 -10.96 4.13 -13.92
N ASN A 9 -10.46 3.94 -12.71
CA ASN A 9 -9.02 3.93 -12.43
C ASN A 9 -8.32 2.78 -13.15
N GLU A 10 -8.87 1.57 -13.10
CA GLU A 10 -8.30 0.38 -13.76
C GLU A 10 -8.21 0.58 -15.27
N VAL A 11 -9.29 1.05 -15.91
CA VAL A 11 -9.29 1.30 -17.36
C VAL A 11 -8.28 2.38 -17.75
N ALA A 12 -8.24 3.49 -17.00
CA ALA A 12 -7.29 4.57 -17.25
C ALA A 12 -5.84 4.07 -17.13
N MET A 13 -5.55 3.27 -16.10
CA MET A 13 -4.21 2.72 -15.88
C MET A 13 -3.81 1.72 -16.96
N ILE A 14 -4.69 0.77 -17.32
CA ILE A 14 -4.40 -0.21 -18.38
C ILE A 14 -4.08 0.50 -19.70
N ARG A 15 -4.90 1.47 -20.11
CA ARG A 15 -4.64 2.26 -21.33
C ARG A 15 -3.32 3.03 -21.24
N TYR A 16 -3.06 3.71 -20.13
CA TYR A 16 -1.82 4.46 -19.96
C TYR A 16 -0.58 3.56 -20.04
N ILE A 17 -0.61 2.42 -19.36
CA ILE A 17 0.49 1.44 -19.35
C ILE A 17 0.71 0.85 -20.73
N GLN A 18 -0.37 0.55 -21.45
CA GLN A 18 -0.31 0.05 -22.83
C GLN A 18 0.40 1.02 -23.78
N ASP A 19 0.17 2.33 -23.61
CA ASP A 19 0.73 3.36 -24.48
C ASP A 19 2.18 3.74 -24.13
N HIS A 20 2.58 3.60 -22.86
CA HIS A 20 3.85 4.17 -22.35
C HIS A 20 4.89 3.12 -21.93
N THR A 21 4.55 1.83 -21.94
CA THR A 21 5.46 0.76 -21.48
C THR A 21 5.42 -0.46 -22.40
N SER A 22 6.29 -1.43 -22.13
CA SER A 22 6.23 -2.77 -22.72
C SER A 22 5.58 -3.80 -21.78
N ILE A 23 5.00 -3.35 -20.66
CA ILE A 23 4.32 -4.24 -19.71
C ILE A 23 3.07 -4.78 -20.40
N PRO A 24 2.92 -6.11 -20.52
CA PRO A 24 1.73 -6.67 -21.16
C PRO A 24 0.52 -6.47 -20.26
N VAL A 25 -0.51 -5.83 -20.80
CA VAL A 25 -1.80 -5.55 -20.13
C VAL A 25 -2.94 -5.94 -21.09
N PRO A 26 -4.14 -6.29 -20.57
CA PRO A 26 -5.23 -6.71 -21.43
C PRO A 26 -5.77 -5.53 -22.25
N PHE A 27 -6.11 -5.76 -23.52
CA PHE A 27 -6.74 -4.72 -24.33
C PHE A 27 -8.19 -4.46 -23.87
N ILE A 28 -8.53 -3.21 -23.56
CA ILE A 28 -9.89 -2.82 -23.17
C ILE A 28 -10.79 -2.73 -24.41
N LEU A 29 -11.79 -3.61 -24.49
CA LEU A 29 -12.79 -3.62 -25.55
C LEU A 29 -13.95 -2.66 -25.26
N HIS A 30 -14.43 -2.66 -24.03
CA HIS A 30 -15.51 -1.79 -23.57
C HIS A 30 -15.52 -1.71 -22.04
N TRP A 31 -16.10 -0.66 -21.48
CA TRP A 31 -16.35 -0.55 -20.05
C TRP A 31 -17.52 0.43 -19.86
N GLY A 32 -18.15 0.40 -18.69
CA GLY A 32 -19.26 1.31 -18.41
C GLY A 32 -19.63 1.39 -16.94
N THR A 33 -20.46 2.38 -16.61
CA THR A 33 -21.00 2.60 -15.26
C THR A 33 -22.10 1.59 -14.93
N LYS A 34 -22.64 1.68 -13.70
CA LYS A 34 -23.80 0.87 -13.33
C LYS A 34 -24.99 1.13 -14.24
N GLU A 35 -25.26 2.38 -14.58
CA GLU A 35 -26.39 2.78 -15.42
C GLU A 35 -26.29 2.23 -16.84
N GLU A 36 -25.06 2.08 -17.35
CA GLU A 36 -24.76 1.57 -18.68
C GLU A 36 -24.76 0.04 -18.75
N SER A 37 -24.67 -0.65 -17.60
CA SER A 37 -24.77 -2.10 -17.55
C SER A 37 -26.20 -2.57 -17.89
N PRO A 38 -26.41 -3.58 -18.75
CA PRO A 38 -27.74 -4.04 -19.19
C PRO A 38 -28.72 -4.40 -18.06
N LEU A 39 -28.21 -4.85 -16.91
CA LEU A 39 -29.02 -5.22 -15.74
C LEU A 39 -28.82 -4.26 -14.55
N GLN A 40 -28.08 -3.17 -14.74
CA GLN A 40 -27.71 -2.21 -13.70
C GLN A 40 -27.15 -2.85 -12.41
N ILE A 41 -26.43 -3.96 -12.56
CA ILE A 41 -25.87 -4.73 -11.43
C ILE A 41 -24.59 -4.10 -10.88
N GLY A 42 -23.89 -3.32 -11.68
CA GLY A 42 -22.66 -2.64 -11.32
C GLY A 42 -21.90 -2.16 -12.55
N PRO A 43 -20.82 -1.39 -12.36
CA PRO A 43 -19.90 -1.06 -13.44
C PRO A 43 -19.20 -2.33 -13.92
N PHE A 44 -18.68 -2.28 -15.14
CA PHE A 44 -18.08 -3.45 -15.79
C PHE A 44 -16.93 -3.07 -16.71
N ILE A 45 -16.06 -4.05 -16.98
CA ILE A 45 -15.00 -3.98 -17.98
C ILE A 45 -15.11 -5.23 -18.86
N ILE A 46 -15.09 -5.04 -20.18
CA ILE A 46 -14.93 -6.07 -21.21
C ILE A 46 -13.54 -5.86 -21.81
N MET A 47 -12.71 -6.88 -21.74
CA MET A 47 -11.32 -6.81 -22.18
C MET A 47 -10.86 -8.13 -22.79
N GLU A 48 -9.71 -8.09 -23.45
CA GLU A 48 -9.06 -9.26 -24.00
C GLU A 48 -8.77 -10.31 -22.91
N TRP A 49 -8.99 -11.58 -23.27
CA TRP A 49 -8.51 -12.70 -22.47
C TRP A 49 -7.03 -12.95 -22.75
N ILE A 50 -6.19 -12.74 -21.73
CA ILE A 50 -4.76 -13.06 -21.81
C ILE A 50 -4.59 -14.58 -21.68
N ASN A 51 -4.13 -15.24 -22.74
CA ASN A 51 -3.80 -16.66 -22.69
C ASN A 51 -2.55 -16.90 -21.83
N HIS A 52 -2.71 -17.60 -20.71
CA HIS A 52 -1.66 -17.87 -19.73
C HIS A 52 -1.79 -19.28 -19.16
N GLU A 53 -0.69 -19.83 -18.64
CA GLU A 53 -0.64 -21.15 -18.01
C GLU A 53 -0.83 -21.05 -16.48
N MET A 54 -0.23 -20.04 -15.86
CA MET A 54 -0.26 -19.84 -14.40
C MET A 54 0.01 -18.40 -14.01
N ASP A 55 -0.21 -18.04 -12.74
CA ASP A 55 0.32 -16.81 -12.15
C ASP A 55 1.72 -17.03 -11.56
N MET A 56 2.47 -15.95 -11.32
CA MET A 56 3.82 -15.99 -10.75
C MET A 56 3.83 -16.60 -9.35
N GLY A 57 2.74 -16.48 -8.59
CA GLY A 57 2.60 -17.13 -7.29
C GLY A 57 2.65 -18.64 -7.42
N ALA A 58 1.83 -19.21 -8.29
CA ALA A 58 1.84 -20.63 -8.59
C ALA A 58 3.20 -21.13 -9.07
N ALA A 59 3.94 -20.32 -9.84
CA ALA A 59 5.29 -20.65 -10.29
C ALA A 59 6.35 -20.63 -9.19
N LEU A 60 6.13 -19.86 -8.12
CA LEU A 60 7.03 -19.73 -6.95
C LEU A 60 6.63 -20.63 -5.78
N ASN A 61 5.39 -21.11 -5.75
CA ASN A 61 4.81 -21.83 -4.62
C ASN A 61 5.39 -23.25 -4.48
N THR A 62 5.38 -23.76 -3.24
CA THR A 62 5.79 -25.13 -2.92
C THR A 62 4.91 -26.14 -3.66
N PRO A 63 5.49 -27.10 -4.41
CA PRO A 63 4.72 -28.11 -5.12
C PRO A 63 3.78 -28.90 -4.21
N GLY A 64 2.55 -29.15 -4.67
CA GLY A 64 1.53 -29.91 -3.94
C GLY A 64 0.61 -29.07 -3.07
N PHE A 65 0.89 -27.78 -2.88
CA PHE A 65 -0.04 -26.83 -2.28
C PHE A 65 -1.14 -26.48 -3.28
N SER A 66 -2.40 -26.58 -2.85
CA SER A 66 -3.57 -26.18 -3.63
C SER A 66 -3.81 -24.68 -3.54
N ARG A 67 -4.75 -24.16 -4.35
CA ARG A 67 -5.21 -22.76 -4.24
C ARG A 67 -5.86 -22.41 -2.89
N ASN A 68 -6.29 -23.42 -2.12
CA ASN A 68 -6.90 -23.21 -0.80
C ASN A 68 -5.85 -23.19 0.31
N ASP A 69 -4.62 -23.63 0.02
CA ASP A 69 -3.53 -23.59 0.97
C ASP A 69 -2.86 -22.22 0.91
N ARG A 70 -2.33 -21.77 2.05
CA ARG A 70 -1.52 -20.54 2.10
C ARG A 70 -0.25 -20.77 1.26
N PRO A 71 0.10 -19.85 0.34
CA PRO A 71 1.25 -20.03 -0.51
C PRO A 71 2.53 -19.92 0.33
N VAL A 72 3.49 -20.78 0.04
CA VAL A 72 4.81 -20.79 0.67
C VAL A 72 5.83 -20.88 -0.45
N LEU A 73 6.74 -19.91 -0.54
CA LEU A 73 7.84 -19.96 -1.49
C LEU A 73 8.56 -21.32 -1.39
N ASP A 74 8.70 -22.04 -2.50
CA ASP A 74 9.35 -23.35 -2.52
C ASP A 74 10.79 -23.22 -1.99
N PRO A 75 11.12 -23.86 -0.85
CA PRO A 75 12.46 -23.78 -0.28
C PRO A 75 13.52 -24.43 -1.19
N ASN A 76 13.09 -25.31 -2.10
CA ASN A 76 13.94 -26.03 -3.05
C ASN A 76 13.87 -25.44 -4.46
N ILE A 77 13.29 -24.25 -4.65
CA ILE A 77 13.26 -23.60 -5.96
C ILE A 77 14.68 -23.44 -6.49
N GLU A 78 14.90 -23.81 -7.75
CA GLU A 78 16.18 -23.61 -8.41
C GLU A 78 16.51 -22.11 -8.43
N THR A 79 17.72 -21.75 -8.00
CA THR A 79 18.15 -20.35 -7.90
C THR A 79 18.02 -19.61 -9.23
N GLU A 80 18.37 -20.26 -10.34
CA GLU A 80 18.25 -19.67 -11.69
C GLU A 80 16.81 -19.32 -12.05
N ARG A 81 15.86 -20.21 -11.70
CA ARG A 81 14.42 -19.98 -11.91
C ARG A 81 13.91 -18.84 -11.04
N LEU A 82 14.32 -18.78 -9.78
CA LEU A 82 13.95 -17.69 -8.87
C LEU A 82 14.48 -16.34 -9.39
N GLU A 83 15.75 -16.28 -9.77
CA GLU A 83 16.37 -15.07 -10.32
C GLU A 83 15.67 -14.63 -11.62
N GLU A 84 15.27 -15.55 -12.50
CA GLU A 84 14.55 -15.21 -13.73
C GLU A 84 13.16 -14.60 -13.48
N LEU A 85 12.39 -15.16 -12.56
CA LEU A 85 11.09 -14.60 -12.19
C LEU A 85 11.25 -13.23 -11.52
N TYR A 86 12.23 -13.07 -10.63
CA TYR A 86 12.56 -11.78 -10.03
C TYR A 86 13.03 -10.76 -11.04
N ARG A 87 13.74 -11.18 -12.09
CA ARG A 87 14.23 -10.31 -13.16
C ARG A 87 13.08 -9.74 -13.98
N GLN A 88 12.13 -10.59 -14.35
CA GLN A 88 10.92 -10.16 -15.05
C GLN A 88 10.10 -9.19 -14.18
N PHE A 89 9.99 -9.46 -12.88
CA PHE A 89 9.33 -8.55 -11.95
C PHE A 89 10.07 -7.21 -11.77
N ALA A 90 11.40 -7.23 -11.63
CA ALA A 90 12.22 -6.03 -11.55
C ALA A 90 12.06 -5.15 -12.80
N ASN A 91 11.97 -5.75 -13.99
CA ASN A 91 11.71 -5.01 -15.23
C ASN A 91 10.33 -4.32 -15.25
N ILE A 92 9.32 -4.88 -14.60
CA ILE A 92 7.99 -4.24 -14.44
C ILE A 92 8.13 -3.01 -13.54
N ILE A 93 8.73 -3.16 -12.35
CA ILE A 93 8.94 -2.05 -11.40
C ILE A 93 9.76 -0.93 -12.03
N LEU A 94 10.86 -1.25 -12.72
CA LEU A 94 11.70 -0.25 -13.38
C LEU A 94 10.91 0.55 -14.41
N GLN A 95 10.10 -0.10 -15.24
CA GLN A 95 9.26 0.60 -16.21
C GLN A 95 8.24 1.52 -15.53
N LEU A 96 7.57 1.07 -14.46
CA LEU A 96 6.65 1.90 -13.68
C LEU A 96 7.36 3.11 -13.05
N SER A 97 8.58 2.92 -12.56
CA SER A 97 9.37 3.97 -11.90
C SER A 97 9.80 5.11 -12.82
N ARG A 98 9.75 4.92 -14.14
CA ARG A 98 10.09 5.94 -15.15
C ARG A 98 8.94 6.89 -15.44
N LEU A 99 7.72 6.53 -15.04
CA LEU A 99 6.51 7.28 -15.36
C LEU A 99 6.33 8.36 -14.29
N GLU A 100 6.78 9.57 -14.60
CA GLU A 100 6.81 10.70 -13.68
C GLU A 100 5.69 11.71 -13.92
N PHE A 101 5.17 12.25 -12.82
CA PHE A 101 4.01 13.14 -12.82
C PHE A 101 4.20 14.30 -11.84
N PRO A 102 3.53 15.44 -12.10
CA PRO A 102 3.66 16.64 -11.28
C PRO A 102 2.88 16.60 -9.97
N ALA A 103 1.97 15.64 -9.79
CA ALA A 103 1.09 15.56 -8.62
C ALA A 103 0.76 14.11 -8.27
N ILE A 104 0.38 13.88 -7.01
CA ILE A 104 -0.09 12.60 -6.46
C ILE A 104 -1.61 12.52 -6.62
N GLY A 105 -2.11 11.40 -7.13
CA GLY A 105 -3.52 11.20 -7.46
C GLY A 105 -3.76 10.03 -8.40
N SER A 106 -4.98 9.88 -8.88
CA SER A 106 -5.32 8.90 -9.93
C SER A 106 -5.36 9.59 -11.30
N LEU A 107 -4.96 8.86 -12.34
CA LEU A 107 -4.93 9.35 -13.71
C LEU A 107 -6.33 9.39 -14.32
N GLU A 108 -6.54 10.39 -15.16
CA GLU A 108 -7.71 10.51 -16.03
C GLU A 108 -7.21 10.79 -17.46
N GLN A 109 -7.80 10.08 -18.42
CA GLN A 109 -7.57 10.32 -19.84
C GLN A 109 -8.47 11.48 -20.29
N ASN A 110 -7.89 12.50 -20.90
CA ASN A 110 -8.63 13.52 -21.62
C ASN A 110 -8.81 13.06 -23.07
N GLU A 111 -9.98 12.48 -23.38
CA GLU A 111 -10.27 11.90 -24.70
C GLU A 111 -10.20 12.93 -25.83
N ASP A 112 -10.51 14.20 -25.57
CA ASP A 112 -10.50 15.26 -26.60
C ASP A 112 -9.07 15.68 -27.01
N GLN A 113 -8.10 15.52 -26.10
CA GLN A 113 -6.73 16.04 -26.27
C GLN A 113 -5.68 14.93 -26.32
N ASP A 114 -6.09 13.67 -26.25
CA ASP A 114 -5.21 12.49 -26.14
C ASP A 114 -4.08 12.71 -25.11
N SER A 115 -4.46 13.25 -23.95
CA SER A 115 -3.53 13.64 -22.89
C SER A 115 -3.94 13.06 -21.56
N TRP A 116 -2.95 12.90 -20.68
CA TRP A 116 -3.11 12.29 -19.37
C TRP A 116 -2.86 13.31 -18.28
N ALA A 117 -3.74 13.35 -17.29
CA ALA A 117 -3.59 14.26 -16.16
C ALA A 117 -3.96 13.56 -14.84
N VAL A 118 -3.31 14.00 -13.77
CA VAL A 118 -3.63 13.57 -12.40
C VAL A 118 -4.70 14.52 -11.86
N THR A 119 -5.97 14.12 -11.94
CA THR A 119 -7.12 14.99 -11.60
C THR A 119 -7.97 14.46 -10.45
N LYS A 120 -7.81 13.18 -10.08
CA LYS A 120 -8.61 12.53 -9.02
C LYS A 120 -7.76 12.19 -7.81
N ARG A 121 -8.42 11.99 -6.67
CA ARG A 121 -7.77 11.51 -5.45
C ARG A 121 -7.05 10.18 -5.68
N PRO A 122 -5.97 9.88 -4.93
CA PRO A 122 -5.46 8.52 -4.82
C PRO A 122 -6.52 7.57 -4.27
N LEU A 123 -6.65 6.37 -4.84
CA LEU A 123 -7.44 5.28 -4.25
C LEU A 123 -6.52 4.08 -4.02
N SER A 124 -6.08 3.91 -2.77
CA SER A 124 -5.23 2.78 -2.39
C SER A 124 -6.04 1.60 -1.88
N THR A 125 -5.45 0.40 -1.89
CA THR A 125 -6.05 -0.80 -1.31
C THR A 125 -6.37 -0.56 0.16
N TYR A 126 -5.46 0.07 0.90
CA TYR A 126 -5.66 0.40 2.31
C TYR A 126 -6.83 1.36 2.55
N MET A 127 -7.03 2.37 1.71
CA MET A 127 -8.19 3.26 1.80
C MET A 127 -9.50 2.50 1.56
N ASN A 128 -9.52 1.58 0.60
CA ASN A 128 -10.68 0.71 0.38
C ASN A 128 -10.96 -0.18 1.60
N GLU A 129 -9.92 -0.77 2.21
CA GLU A 129 -10.09 -1.63 3.39
C GLU A 129 -10.56 -0.88 4.63
N LEU A 130 -10.13 0.37 4.83
CA LEU A 130 -10.64 1.22 5.91
C LEU A 130 -12.16 1.35 5.86
N VAL A 131 -12.73 1.49 4.66
CA VAL A 131 -14.18 1.58 4.49
C VAL A 131 -14.82 0.20 4.52
N ARG A 132 -14.23 -0.80 3.85
CA ARG A 132 -14.81 -2.14 3.72
C ARG A 132 -14.90 -2.88 5.06
N VAL A 133 -13.84 -2.80 5.88
CA VAL A 133 -13.71 -3.57 7.13
C VAL A 133 -13.25 -2.72 8.33
N GLY A 134 -12.71 -1.52 8.10
CA GLY A 134 -12.20 -0.64 9.16
C GLY A 134 -13.23 0.31 9.80
N SER A 135 -14.51 0.24 9.39
CA SER A 135 -15.59 1.11 9.88
C SER A 135 -15.35 2.61 9.68
N LEU A 136 -14.46 3.00 8.76
CA LEU A 136 -14.27 4.39 8.39
C LEU A 136 -15.40 4.82 7.43
N PRO A 137 -16.16 5.88 7.75
CA PRO A 137 -17.13 6.45 6.81
C PRO A 137 -16.45 6.92 5.52
N ARG A 138 -17.16 6.80 4.38
CA ARG A 138 -16.58 7.12 3.06
C ARG A 138 -16.16 8.57 2.92
N ASP A 139 -16.94 9.48 3.51
CA ASP A 139 -16.73 10.93 3.46
C ASP A 139 -15.47 11.39 4.23
N LYS A 140 -14.90 10.53 5.08
CA LYS A 140 -13.63 10.76 5.78
C LYS A 140 -12.41 10.46 4.92
N LEU A 141 -12.56 9.76 3.79
CA LEU A 141 -11.44 9.55 2.91
C LEU A 141 -10.98 10.88 2.30
N PRO A 142 -9.66 11.10 2.14
CA PRO A 142 -9.17 12.30 1.48
C PRO A 142 -9.62 12.35 0.02
N GLY A 143 -10.13 13.50 -0.43
CA GLY A 143 -10.74 13.68 -1.75
C GLY A 143 -9.94 14.51 -2.76
N SER A 144 -8.72 14.95 -2.41
CA SER A 144 -7.90 15.85 -3.24
C SER A 144 -6.73 15.12 -3.93
N THR A 145 -6.17 15.75 -4.95
CA THR A 145 -4.80 15.49 -5.40
C THR A 145 -3.82 16.21 -4.46
N TYR A 146 -2.52 15.87 -4.55
CA TYR A 146 -1.47 16.49 -3.73
C TYR A 146 -0.31 16.95 -4.59
N SER A 147 0.27 18.09 -4.23
CA SER A 147 1.40 18.67 -4.97
C SER A 147 2.76 18.24 -4.42
N SER A 148 2.78 17.63 -3.23
CA SER A 148 4.01 17.16 -2.58
C SER A 148 3.79 15.90 -1.76
N THR A 149 4.86 15.15 -1.54
CA THR A 149 4.86 13.97 -0.66
C THR A 149 4.45 14.32 0.76
N ARG A 150 4.86 15.49 1.27
CA ARG A 150 4.50 15.94 2.63
C ARG A 150 3.00 16.11 2.79
N GLU A 151 2.34 16.80 1.86
CA GLU A 151 0.88 17.00 1.91
C GLU A 151 0.15 15.65 1.91
N TYR A 152 0.61 14.71 1.09
CA TYR A 152 0.01 13.38 1.04
C TYR A 152 0.24 12.59 2.34
N LEU A 153 1.46 12.57 2.91
CA LEU A 153 1.72 11.92 4.19
C LEU A 153 0.96 12.58 5.35
N SER A 154 0.79 13.90 5.33
CA SER A 154 -0.07 14.62 6.28
C SER A 154 -1.53 14.17 6.17
N ALA A 155 -2.04 13.97 4.96
CA ALA A 155 -3.39 13.43 4.75
C ALA A 155 -3.51 11.98 5.25
N LEU A 156 -2.53 11.11 4.96
CA LEU A 156 -2.50 9.74 5.46
C LEU A 156 -2.39 9.66 6.99
N SER A 157 -1.56 10.52 7.61
CA SER A 157 -1.46 10.57 9.07
C SER A 157 -2.73 11.08 9.75
N LYS A 158 -3.44 12.03 9.11
CA LYS A 158 -4.77 12.46 9.56
C LYS A 158 -5.79 11.34 9.42
N LEU A 159 -5.71 10.54 8.36
CA LEU A 159 -6.56 9.38 8.13
C LEU A 159 -6.40 8.33 9.24
N HIS A 160 -5.20 8.11 9.78
CA HIS A 160 -4.99 7.24 10.96
C HIS A 160 -5.75 7.73 12.20
N ILE A 161 -5.78 9.06 12.43
CA ILE A 161 -6.54 9.69 13.51
C ILE A 161 -8.04 9.48 13.29
N ASP A 162 -8.53 9.76 12.08
CA ASP A 162 -9.95 9.63 11.75
C ASP A 162 -10.43 8.17 11.81
N HIS A 163 -9.63 7.23 11.31
CA HIS A 163 -9.92 5.80 11.43
C HIS A 163 -10.04 5.39 12.89
N PHE A 164 -9.07 5.73 13.73
CA PHE A 164 -9.14 5.37 15.14
C PHE A 164 -10.31 6.06 15.85
N ALA A 165 -10.67 7.28 15.48
CA ALA A 165 -11.85 7.96 15.99
C ALA A 165 -13.16 7.25 15.59
N SER A 166 -13.23 6.70 14.37
CA SER A 166 -14.40 5.97 13.86
C SER A 166 -14.53 4.55 14.43
N GLN A 167 -13.41 3.88 14.78
CA GLN A 167 -13.43 2.52 15.32
C GLN A 167 -14.06 2.44 16.73
N ARG A 168 -15.27 1.89 16.86
CA ARG A 168 -16.01 1.91 18.14
C ARG A 168 -15.61 0.79 19.10
N THR A 169 -15.74 -0.46 18.69
CA THR A 169 -15.53 -1.66 19.53
C THR A 169 -14.22 -2.35 19.20
N ASP A 170 -13.62 -2.98 20.21
CA ASP A 170 -12.45 -3.86 20.09
C ASP A 170 -11.22 -3.24 19.40
N SER A 171 -11.13 -1.90 19.38
CA SER A 171 -9.98 -1.17 18.82
C SER A 171 -8.85 -0.93 19.82
N PHE A 172 -9.06 -1.25 21.10
CA PHE A 172 -8.08 -1.18 22.18
C PHE A 172 -8.41 -2.13 23.34
N ASP A 173 -7.39 -2.56 24.07
CA ASP A 173 -7.52 -3.57 25.14
C ASP A 173 -7.72 -2.96 26.54
N SER A 174 -7.31 -1.70 26.73
CA SER A 174 -7.37 -1.01 28.02
C SER A 174 -7.38 0.52 27.85
N ARG A 175 -7.68 1.25 28.93
CA ARG A 175 -7.53 2.73 28.95
C ARG A 175 -6.12 3.16 28.56
N SER A 176 -5.11 2.46 29.05
CA SER A 176 -3.69 2.72 28.73
C SER A 176 -3.40 2.44 27.26
N ASP A 177 -3.93 1.35 26.70
CA ASP A 177 -3.78 1.04 25.28
C ASP A 177 -4.46 2.10 24.39
N CYS A 178 -5.65 2.56 24.76
CA CYS A 178 -6.33 3.64 24.05
C CYS A 178 -5.52 4.95 24.05
N LYS A 179 -4.92 5.32 25.18
CA LYS A 179 -4.02 6.48 25.29
C LYS A 179 -2.79 6.31 24.42
N ARG A 180 -2.16 5.14 24.48
CA ARG A 180 -0.98 4.79 23.69
C ARG A 180 -1.27 4.89 22.18
N LYS A 181 -2.39 4.34 21.72
CA LYS A 181 -2.86 4.41 20.32
C LYS A 181 -3.16 5.83 19.88
N PHE A 182 -3.80 6.64 20.73
CA PHE A 182 -4.03 8.06 20.46
C PHE A 182 -2.71 8.82 20.31
N LEU A 183 -1.79 8.63 21.26
CA LEU A 183 -0.49 9.29 21.29
C LEU A 183 0.34 8.97 20.05
N ALA A 184 0.41 7.71 19.64
CA ALA A 184 1.13 7.28 18.43
C ALA A 184 0.65 8.04 17.18
N ARG A 185 -0.67 8.20 17.02
CA ARG A 185 -1.26 8.90 15.87
C ARG A 185 -0.99 10.40 15.89
N GLN A 186 -1.08 11.03 17.06
CA GLN A 186 -0.74 12.46 17.21
C GLN A 186 0.75 12.73 16.92
N LEU A 187 1.64 11.89 17.44
CA LEU A 187 3.07 12.04 17.21
C LEU A 187 3.44 11.77 15.75
N PHE A 188 2.86 10.76 15.13
CA PHE A 188 3.07 10.49 13.70
C PHE A 188 2.55 11.64 12.83
N HIS A 189 1.37 12.17 13.13
CA HIS A 189 0.82 13.34 12.44
C HIS A 189 1.70 14.57 12.58
N LYS A 190 2.26 14.81 13.78
CA LYS A 190 3.26 15.87 14.01
C LYS A 190 4.52 15.67 13.16
N LEU A 191 5.08 14.45 13.14
CA LEU A 191 6.25 14.15 12.30
C LEU A 191 5.98 14.38 10.80
N ALA A 192 4.79 14.01 10.33
CA ALA A 192 4.39 14.22 8.94
C ALA A 192 4.29 15.73 8.60
N ASN A 193 3.60 16.50 9.44
CA ASN A 193 3.44 17.94 9.25
C ASN A 193 4.78 18.70 9.35
N ASP A 194 5.67 18.27 10.25
CA ASP A 194 7.00 18.85 10.42
C ASP A 194 7.97 18.44 9.29
N GLY A 195 7.55 17.59 8.34
CA GLY A 195 8.40 17.08 7.25
C GLY A 195 9.50 16.11 7.72
N ARG A 196 9.46 15.65 8.97
CA ARG A 196 10.52 14.81 9.58
C ARG A 196 10.50 13.37 9.10
N LEU A 197 9.44 12.94 8.41
CA LEU A 197 9.33 11.60 7.81
C LEU A 197 10.04 11.47 6.46
N LEU A 198 10.52 12.58 5.88
CA LEU A 198 11.04 12.66 4.52
C LEU A 198 12.50 13.12 4.50
N SER A 199 13.23 12.71 3.47
CA SER A 199 14.45 13.42 3.08
C SER A 199 14.09 14.63 2.21
N ALA A 200 14.99 15.61 2.10
CA ALA A 200 14.79 16.77 1.23
C ALA A 200 14.59 16.38 -0.26
N LYS A 201 15.16 15.24 -0.69
CA LYS A 201 14.98 14.70 -2.05
C LYS A 201 13.57 14.13 -2.25
N ASP A 202 12.99 13.52 -1.23
CA ASP A 202 11.68 12.87 -1.31
C ASP A 202 10.50 13.86 -1.23
N GLU A 203 10.73 15.03 -0.62
CA GLU A 203 9.69 16.07 -0.48
C GLU A 203 9.32 16.70 -1.83
N TRP A 204 10.33 16.98 -2.66
CA TRP A 204 10.19 17.72 -3.92
C TRP A 204 10.48 16.88 -5.17
N GLY A 205 10.72 15.57 -4.98
CA GLY A 205 10.92 14.64 -6.08
C GLY A 205 9.67 14.45 -6.93
N PRO A 206 9.81 14.01 -8.20
CA PRO A 206 8.68 13.69 -9.05
C PRO A 206 7.81 12.60 -8.43
N SER A 207 6.50 12.65 -8.67
CA SER A 207 5.59 11.57 -8.28
C SER A 207 5.62 10.47 -9.33
N ARG A 208 5.45 9.20 -8.94
CA ARG A 208 5.59 8.04 -9.83
C ARG A 208 4.40 7.10 -9.71
N LEU A 209 4.14 6.29 -10.73
CA LEU A 209 3.14 5.23 -10.61
C LEU A 209 3.53 4.23 -9.52
N PHE A 210 2.60 4.04 -8.59
CA PHE A 210 2.72 3.11 -7.50
C PHE A 210 1.51 2.17 -7.53
N PHE A 211 1.80 0.87 -7.62
CA PHE A 211 0.80 -0.17 -7.68
C PHE A 211 0.75 -0.87 -6.33
N ASP A 212 -0.15 -0.40 -5.46
CA ASP A 212 -0.23 -0.79 -4.04
C ASP A 212 -0.52 -2.29 -3.84
N ASP A 213 -1.20 -2.93 -4.79
CA ASP A 213 -1.47 -4.38 -4.82
C ASP A 213 -0.67 -5.13 -5.89
N LEU A 214 0.50 -4.64 -6.31
CA LEU A 214 1.36 -5.36 -7.23
C LEU A 214 1.98 -6.58 -6.55
N ARG A 215 1.29 -7.73 -6.66
CA ARG A 215 1.68 -9.02 -6.08
C ARG A 215 1.79 -10.12 -7.12
N TYR A 216 2.43 -11.21 -6.73
CA TYR A 216 2.65 -12.40 -7.57
C TYR A 216 1.38 -12.92 -8.26
N GLY A 217 0.21 -12.81 -7.63
CA GLY A 217 -1.07 -13.27 -8.19
C GLY A 217 -1.58 -12.44 -9.37
N ASN A 218 -1.03 -11.23 -9.53
CA ASN A 218 -1.44 -10.28 -10.56
C ASN A 218 -0.52 -10.34 -11.79
N ILE A 219 0.44 -11.27 -11.81
CA ILE A 219 1.42 -11.44 -12.88
C ILE A 219 1.20 -12.81 -13.52
N LEU A 220 0.80 -12.81 -14.80
CA LEU A 220 0.44 -13.99 -15.56
C LEU A 220 1.63 -14.46 -16.39
N LEU A 221 1.86 -15.78 -16.40
CA LEU A 221 2.97 -16.45 -17.05
C LEU A 221 2.48 -17.44 -18.11
N ASP A 222 3.24 -17.57 -19.20
CA ASP A 222 3.08 -18.65 -20.16
C ASP A 222 3.72 -19.97 -19.68
N ALA A 223 3.63 -21.03 -20.51
CA ALA A 223 4.23 -22.33 -20.21
C ALA A 223 5.77 -22.31 -20.12
N ASN A 224 6.43 -21.25 -20.60
CA ASN A 224 7.88 -21.04 -20.51
C ASN A 224 8.26 -20.11 -19.35
N LEU A 225 7.32 -19.81 -18.44
CA LEU A 225 7.50 -18.90 -17.31
C LEU A 225 7.84 -17.46 -17.73
N GLN A 226 7.38 -17.03 -18.91
CA GLN A 226 7.50 -15.66 -19.39
C GLN A 226 6.26 -14.85 -19.06
N VAL A 227 6.42 -13.60 -18.62
CA VAL A 227 5.32 -12.70 -18.31
C VAL A 227 4.56 -12.36 -19.60
N VAL A 228 3.26 -12.69 -19.60
CA VAL A 228 2.34 -12.42 -20.70
C VAL A 228 1.20 -11.49 -20.30
N GLY A 229 1.11 -11.12 -19.01
CA GLY A 229 0.08 -10.20 -18.54
C GLY A 229 0.32 -9.70 -17.13
N VAL A 230 -0.08 -8.46 -16.87
CA VAL A 230 -0.23 -7.88 -15.53
C VAL A 230 -1.66 -7.34 -15.42
N VAL A 231 -2.35 -7.71 -14.35
CA VAL A 231 -3.79 -7.45 -14.15
C VAL A 231 -4.08 -6.75 -12.81
N ASP A 232 -5.35 -6.41 -12.58
CA ASP A 232 -5.86 -5.89 -11.30
C ASP A 232 -5.33 -4.49 -10.94
N TRP A 233 -5.38 -3.57 -11.92
CA TRP A 233 -4.78 -2.23 -11.83
C TRP A 233 -5.60 -1.20 -11.03
N GLU A 234 -6.72 -1.62 -10.43
CA GLU A 234 -7.72 -0.75 -9.79
C GLU A 234 -7.20 0.09 -8.60
N PHE A 235 -6.10 -0.33 -7.98
CA PHE A 235 -5.42 0.39 -6.90
C PHE A 235 -4.04 0.95 -7.30
N CYS A 236 -3.76 1.04 -8.60
CA CYS A 236 -2.61 1.76 -9.10
C CYS A 236 -2.92 3.27 -9.11
N TYR A 237 -2.00 4.07 -8.58
CA TYR A 237 -2.13 5.53 -8.55
C TYR A 237 -0.75 6.19 -8.62
N VAL A 238 -0.73 7.48 -8.92
CA VAL A 238 0.49 8.28 -8.87
C VAL A 238 0.77 8.65 -7.41
N GLY A 239 1.87 8.14 -6.85
CA GLY A 239 2.28 8.31 -5.45
C GLY A 239 3.69 8.89 -5.28
N PRO A 240 4.14 9.07 -4.03
CA PRO A 240 5.51 9.45 -3.74
C PRO A 240 6.53 8.49 -4.36
N ALA A 241 7.61 9.01 -4.95
CA ALA A 241 8.64 8.18 -5.57
C ALA A 241 9.23 7.12 -4.62
N GLY A 242 9.38 7.45 -3.33
CA GLY A 242 9.90 6.53 -2.32
C GLY A 242 9.05 5.27 -2.11
N PHE A 243 7.78 5.27 -2.52
CA PHE A 243 6.91 4.08 -2.40
C PHE A 243 7.27 3.02 -3.45
N VAL A 244 7.68 3.44 -4.64
CA VAL A 244 8.08 2.54 -5.75
C VAL A 244 9.42 1.87 -5.45
N SER A 245 10.25 2.52 -4.65
CA SER A 245 11.55 2.02 -4.19
C SER A 245 11.44 1.06 -3.00
N GLU A 246 10.24 0.70 -2.54
CA GLU A 246 10.06 -0.33 -1.51
C GLU A 246 10.23 -1.72 -2.13
N PRO A 247 10.98 -2.65 -1.49
CA PRO A 247 11.05 -4.02 -1.97
C PRO A 247 9.67 -4.68 -1.88
N PRO A 248 9.33 -5.60 -2.80
CA PRO A 248 8.07 -6.32 -2.75
C PRO A 248 7.93 -7.08 -1.42
N TRP A 249 6.87 -6.80 -0.67
CA TRP A 249 6.62 -7.48 0.61
C TRP A 249 6.38 -9.00 0.44
N TRP A 250 6.02 -9.43 -0.76
CA TRP A 250 5.60 -10.79 -1.08
C TRP A 250 6.73 -11.71 -1.55
N LEU A 251 8.01 -11.37 -1.38
CA LEU A 251 9.14 -12.26 -1.75
C LEU A 251 9.06 -13.66 -1.12
N LEU A 252 8.30 -13.83 -0.04
CA LEU A 252 8.03 -15.14 0.59
C LEU A 252 6.63 -15.71 0.30
N LEU A 253 5.84 -15.03 -0.53
CA LEU A 253 4.43 -15.30 -0.87
C LEU A 253 3.42 -15.16 0.28
N GLU A 254 3.86 -15.15 1.54
CA GLU A 254 2.99 -15.00 2.72
C GLU A 254 3.45 -13.84 3.62
N LYS A 255 2.46 -13.23 4.28
CA LYS A 255 2.68 -12.08 5.16
C LYS A 255 3.30 -12.49 6.50
N PRO A 256 4.05 -11.60 7.16
CA PRO A 256 4.67 -11.89 8.46
C PRO A 256 3.65 -12.27 9.54
N GLU A 257 2.44 -11.71 9.52
CA GLU A 257 1.40 -12.00 10.53
C GLU A 257 0.87 -13.43 10.45
N TYR A 258 1.12 -14.12 9.34
CA TYR A 258 0.63 -15.47 9.08
C TYR A 258 1.73 -16.52 9.00
N TRP A 259 2.98 -16.12 9.28
CA TRP A 259 4.12 -17.03 9.21
C TRP A 259 4.10 -18.01 10.39
N ALA A 260 4.13 -19.31 10.10
CA ALA A 260 3.97 -20.37 11.11
C ALA A 260 5.10 -20.37 12.16
N ASP A 261 6.32 -20.06 11.73
CA ASP A 261 7.52 -20.06 12.58
C ASP A 261 7.78 -18.72 13.28
N GLY A 262 6.85 -17.76 13.15
CA GLY A 262 6.95 -16.44 13.77
C GLY A 262 7.66 -15.38 12.93
N ILE A 263 7.60 -14.13 13.41
CA ILE A 263 8.05 -12.95 12.66
C ILE A 263 9.58 -12.88 12.54
N GLU A 264 10.33 -13.37 13.53
CA GLU A 264 11.79 -13.39 13.49
C GLU A 264 12.31 -14.28 12.38
N GLU A 265 11.71 -15.47 12.21
CA GLU A 265 12.07 -16.39 11.14
C GLU A 265 11.64 -15.84 9.77
N TRP A 266 10.45 -15.22 9.69
CA TRP A 266 10.02 -14.52 8.48
C TRP A 266 11.03 -13.44 8.06
N ILE A 267 11.50 -12.60 9.00
CA ILE A 267 12.48 -11.55 8.72
C ILE A 267 13.78 -12.15 8.18
N ARG A 268 14.28 -13.21 8.81
CA ARG A 268 15.50 -13.89 8.40
C ARG A 268 15.39 -14.42 6.97
N MET A 269 14.30 -15.13 6.67
CA MET A 269 14.05 -15.66 5.33
C MET A 269 13.81 -14.56 4.29
N PHE A 270 13.12 -13.48 4.68
CA PHE A 270 12.85 -12.35 3.81
C PHE A 270 14.15 -11.64 3.44
N ASP A 271 15.04 -11.42 4.40
CA ASP A 271 16.36 -10.81 4.17
C ASP A 271 17.19 -11.63 3.17
N ASP A 272 17.19 -12.96 3.29
CA ASP A 272 17.87 -13.86 2.35
C ASP A 272 17.32 -13.69 0.92
N ARG A 273 15.99 -13.64 0.76
CA ARG A 273 15.35 -13.45 -0.55
C ARG A 273 15.49 -12.03 -1.10
N LEU A 274 15.50 -11.04 -0.20
CA LEU A 274 15.72 -9.65 -0.54
C LEU A 274 17.11 -9.48 -1.17
N GLN A 275 18.16 -10.09 -0.64
CA GLN A 275 19.50 -10.00 -1.24
C GLN A 275 19.54 -10.52 -2.68
N ILE A 276 18.82 -11.61 -2.97
CA ILE A 276 18.71 -12.15 -4.34
C ILE A 276 17.97 -11.15 -5.24
N PHE A 277 16.84 -10.60 -4.77
CA PHE A 277 16.08 -9.62 -5.53
C PHE A 277 16.89 -8.34 -5.80
N LEU A 278 17.61 -7.83 -4.81
CA LEU A 278 18.47 -6.64 -4.96
C LEU A 278 19.57 -6.85 -5.99
N LYS A 279 20.26 -8.00 -5.93
CA LYS A 279 21.26 -8.37 -6.95
C LYS A 279 20.66 -8.34 -8.36
N VAL A 280 19.48 -8.95 -8.53
CA VAL A 280 18.79 -8.98 -9.83
C VAL A 280 18.33 -7.60 -10.27
N MET A 281 17.86 -6.76 -9.35
CA MET A 281 17.49 -5.37 -9.63
C MET A 281 18.70 -4.57 -10.14
N GLU A 282 19.85 -4.65 -9.46
CA GLU A 282 21.10 -4.00 -9.86
C GLU A 282 21.55 -4.43 -11.26
N GLU A 283 21.41 -5.73 -11.59
CA GLU A 283 21.69 -6.26 -12.93
C GLU A 283 20.76 -5.65 -13.99
N CYS A 284 19.46 -5.50 -13.69
CA CYS A 284 18.49 -4.89 -14.59
C CYS A 284 18.77 -3.39 -14.81
N GLU A 285 19.05 -2.66 -13.73
CA GLU A 285 19.42 -1.24 -13.74
C GLU A 285 20.68 -0.98 -14.60
N ALA A 286 21.71 -1.79 -14.41
CA ALA A 286 22.95 -1.70 -15.19
C ALA A 286 22.70 -1.90 -16.70
N ARG A 287 21.75 -2.78 -17.06
CA ARG A 287 21.37 -3.03 -18.46
C ARG A 287 20.52 -1.90 -19.05
N SER A 288 19.63 -1.30 -18.27
CA SER A 288 18.81 -0.17 -18.71
C SER A 288 19.53 1.18 -18.66
N ARG A 289 20.72 1.25 -18.04
CA ARG A 289 21.45 2.50 -17.71
C ARG A 289 20.64 3.42 -16.79
N GLU A 290 19.85 2.82 -15.92
CA GLU A 290 19.00 3.53 -14.96
C GLU A 290 19.45 3.20 -13.55
N CYS A 291 18.96 3.98 -12.60
CA CYS A 291 19.22 3.77 -11.18
C CYS A 291 17.94 4.14 -10.42
N LEU A 292 17.22 3.12 -9.95
CA LEU A 292 16.21 3.28 -8.94
C LEU A 292 16.93 3.17 -7.60
N GLU A 293 17.48 4.29 -7.11
CA GLU A 293 18.05 4.32 -5.76
C GLU A 293 16.98 3.86 -4.77
N MET A 294 17.17 2.65 -4.23
CA MET A 294 16.28 2.13 -3.21
C MET A 294 16.36 3.03 -1.99
N THR A 295 15.20 3.50 -1.55
CA THR A 295 15.12 4.50 -0.49
C THR A 295 15.69 3.91 0.80
N GLY A 296 16.28 4.76 1.63
CA GLY A 296 16.81 4.34 2.92
C GLY A 296 15.75 3.58 3.74
N ARG A 297 16.20 2.58 4.51
CA ARG A 297 15.33 1.72 5.34
C ARG A 297 14.37 2.49 6.26
N LEU A 298 14.69 3.73 6.64
CA LEU A 298 13.81 4.58 7.46
C LEU A 298 12.63 5.13 6.67
N GLN A 299 12.87 5.67 5.47
CA GLN A 299 11.83 6.25 4.63
C GLN A 299 10.82 5.20 4.20
N VAL A 300 11.28 3.99 3.85
CA VAL A 300 10.42 2.82 3.59
C VAL A 300 9.51 2.57 4.80
N VAL A 301 10.06 2.48 6.01
CA VAL A 301 9.26 2.27 7.23
C VAL A 301 8.22 3.38 7.43
N CYS A 302 8.58 4.64 7.23
CA CYS A 302 7.66 5.77 7.37
C CYS A 302 6.54 5.74 6.32
N ALA A 303 6.89 5.42 5.07
CA ALA A 303 5.97 5.27 3.95
C ALA A 303 4.98 4.11 4.19
N THR A 304 5.50 2.94 4.57
CA THR A 304 4.69 1.78 4.95
C THR A 304 3.77 2.12 6.12
N ALA A 305 4.26 2.80 7.17
CA ALA A 305 3.42 3.23 8.29
C ALA A 305 2.32 4.20 7.88
N GLY A 306 2.59 5.09 6.91
CA GLY A 306 1.59 5.97 6.33
C GLY A 306 0.43 5.22 5.68
N ARG A 307 0.68 4.09 5.03
CA ARG A 307 -0.33 3.31 4.30
C ARG A 307 -0.97 2.20 5.14
N ALA A 308 -0.20 1.48 5.95
CA ALA A 308 -0.61 0.25 6.61
C ALA A 308 -1.43 0.47 7.89
N ASN A 309 -2.69 0.88 7.74
CA ASN A 309 -3.60 1.22 8.85
C ASN A 309 -3.71 0.17 9.97
N PHE A 310 -3.77 -1.12 9.62
CA PHE A 310 -3.96 -2.19 10.60
C PHE A 310 -2.66 -2.61 11.30
N ALA A 311 -1.49 -2.34 10.69
CA ALA A 311 -0.18 -2.61 11.27
C ALA A 311 0.47 -1.36 11.92
N PHE A 312 -0.22 -0.21 11.85
CA PHE A 312 0.33 1.09 12.25
C PHE A 312 0.89 1.09 13.66
N ASP A 313 0.14 0.59 14.64
CA ASP A 313 0.56 0.62 16.05
C ASP A 313 1.85 -0.19 16.26
N TYR A 314 1.97 -1.35 15.61
CA TYR A 314 3.19 -2.15 15.67
C TYR A 314 4.37 -1.41 15.04
N ILE A 315 4.21 -0.90 13.81
CA ILE A 315 5.28 -0.22 13.08
C ILE A 315 5.71 1.05 13.82
N PHE A 316 4.77 1.84 14.32
CA PHE A 316 5.07 3.07 15.03
C PHE A 316 5.93 2.78 16.26
N TRP A 317 5.46 1.92 17.16
CA TRP A 317 6.15 1.67 18.42
C TRP A 317 7.46 0.90 18.27
N HIS A 318 7.57 -0.03 17.31
CA HIS A 318 8.78 -0.84 17.15
C HIS A 318 9.82 -0.21 16.23
N LYS A 319 9.43 0.69 15.33
CA LYS A 319 10.33 1.19 14.27
C LYS A 319 10.41 2.71 14.18
N ILE A 320 9.34 3.45 14.50
CA ILE A 320 9.31 4.92 14.39
C ILE A 320 9.68 5.57 15.73
N ASP A 321 8.97 5.26 16.81
CA ASP A 321 9.22 5.84 18.14
C ASP A 321 10.70 5.72 18.56
N PRO A 322 11.34 4.54 18.45
CA PRO A 322 12.72 4.39 18.89
C PRO A 322 13.71 5.27 18.11
N LYS A 323 13.38 5.66 16.87
CA LYS A 323 14.23 6.49 16.01
C LYS A 323 14.02 7.99 16.20
N PHE A 324 12.79 8.41 16.46
CA PHE A 324 12.43 9.82 16.51
C PHE A 324 12.31 10.38 17.93
N PHE A 325 12.04 9.52 18.92
CA PHE A 325 11.72 9.92 20.29
C PHE A 325 12.40 9.06 21.36
N GLY A 326 12.83 7.84 21.03
CA GLY A 326 13.49 6.91 21.94
C GLY A 326 15.02 6.84 21.81
N ASP A 327 15.60 5.83 22.47
CA ASP A 327 17.02 5.49 22.49
C ASP A 327 17.38 4.35 21.51
N GLY A 328 16.49 4.02 20.57
CA GLY A 328 16.66 2.94 19.61
C GLY A 328 16.01 1.61 19.99
N GLU A 329 15.42 1.48 21.18
CA GLU A 329 14.69 0.28 21.62
C GLU A 329 13.21 0.56 21.92
N PHE A 330 12.35 -0.44 21.66
CA PHE A 330 10.96 -0.41 22.10
C PHE A 330 10.87 -0.80 23.57
N ARG A 331 10.18 0.02 24.37
CA ARG A 331 9.78 -0.30 25.76
C ARG A 331 8.32 0.04 25.93
N GLU A 332 7.52 -0.93 26.37
CA GLU A 332 6.07 -0.75 26.44
C GLU A 332 5.68 0.44 27.31
N GLU A 333 6.31 0.63 28.47
CA GLU A 333 6.01 1.74 29.37
C GLU A 333 6.48 3.12 28.87
N ALA A 334 7.33 3.17 27.83
CA ALA A 334 7.89 4.43 27.32
C ALA A 334 6.84 5.40 26.78
N TRP A 335 5.63 4.92 26.44
CA TRP A 335 4.55 5.80 25.98
C TRP A 335 4.18 6.86 27.04
N GLN A 336 4.38 6.57 28.34
CA GLN A 336 4.11 7.52 29.42
C GLN A 336 5.07 8.72 29.35
N ASP A 337 6.35 8.48 29.07
CA ASP A 337 7.34 9.54 28.88
C ASP A 337 7.00 10.40 27.65
N ARG A 338 6.43 9.78 26.61
CA ARG A 338 6.02 10.48 25.38
C ARG A 338 4.84 11.42 25.58
N LEU A 339 4.08 11.31 26.68
CA LEU A 339 3.02 12.28 26.99
C LEU A 339 3.55 13.71 27.14
N ALA A 340 4.80 13.88 27.57
CA ALA A 340 5.42 15.20 27.69
C ALA A 340 5.67 15.89 26.34
N LEU A 341 5.58 15.15 25.22
CA LEU A 341 5.76 15.69 23.86
C LEU A 341 4.49 16.33 23.29
N LEU A 342 3.34 16.09 23.93
CA LEU A 342 2.06 16.70 23.59
C LEU A 342 1.89 18.02 24.36
N ASP A 343 1.28 19.01 23.71
CA ASP A 343 0.85 20.23 24.39
C ASP A 343 -0.31 19.95 25.37
N GLU A 344 -0.63 20.93 26.21
CA GLU A 344 -1.67 20.81 27.23
C GLU A 344 -3.06 20.57 26.63
N GLU A 345 -3.36 21.21 25.51
CA GLU A 345 -4.65 21.08 24.82
C GLU A 345 -4.85 19.64 24.29
N THR A 346 -3.82 19.09 23.63
CA THR A 346 -3.85 17.73 23.09
C THR A 346 -3.89 16.68 24.20
N ARG A 347 -3.23 16.91 25.34
CA ARG A 347 -3.35 16.02 26.51
C ARG A 347 -4.75 16.04 27.09
N HIS A 348 -5.38 17.21 27.16
CA HIS A 348 -6.75 17.32 27.63
C HIS A 348 -7.73 16.62 26.68
N SER A 349 -7.59 16.84 25.36
CA SER A 349 -8.42 16.19 24.35
C SER A 349 -8.25 14.67 24.32
N MET A 350 -7.05 14.17 24.62
CA MET A 350 -6.80 12.73 24.78
C MET A 350 -7.66 12.12 25.88
N GLU A 351 -7.73 12.73 27.07
CA GLU A 351 -8.56 12.18 28.16
C GLU A 351 -10.04 12.14 27.79
N GLN A 352 -10.54 13.23 27.19
CA GLN A 352 -11.94 13.30 26.71
C GLN A 352 -12.22 12.24 25.65
N PHE A 353 -11.30 12.05 24.70
CA PHE A 353 -11.41 11.06 23.65
C PHE A 353 -11.45 9.64 24.23
N VAL A 354 -10.56 9.33 25.17
CA VAL A 354 -10.48 8.03 25.82
C VAL A 354 -11.75 7.73 26.63
N ASP A 355 -12.27 8.72 27.37
CA ASP A 355 -13.54 8.58 28.10
C ASP A 355 -14.72 8.30 27.15
N ALA A 356 -14.79 9.02 26.04
CA ALA A 356 -15.82 8.80 25.02
C ALA A 356 -15.72 7.40 24.40
N LYS A 357 -14.50 6.93 24.11
CA LYS A 357 -14.23 5.59 23.58
C LYS A 357 -14.63 4.49 24.55
N LEU A 358 -14.24 4.59 25.82
CA LEU A 358 -14.61 3.62 26.85
C LEU A 358 -16.13 3.54 27.00
N LYS A 359 -16.82 4.68 27.02
CA LYS A 359 -18.28 4.72 27.07
C LYS A 359 -18.93 4.08 25.84
N ALA A 360 -18.38 4.29 24.64
CA ALA A 360 -18.88 3.66 23.43
C ALA A 360 -18.71 2.13 23.43
N CYS A 361 -17.64 1.61 24.04
CA CYS A 361 -17.42 0.17 24.21
C CYS A 361 -18.45 -0.50 25.14
N GLU A 362 -19.09 0.25 26.04
CA GLU A 362 -20.14 -0.29 26.93
C GLU A 362 -21.43 -0.60 26.17
N THR A 363 -21.80 0.21 25.17
CA THR A 363 -23.07 0.04 24.45
C THR A 363 -23.01 -1.03 23.36
N ARG A 364 -21.83 -1.28 22.77
CA ARG A 364 -21.59 -2.26 21.70
C ARG A 364 -22.58 -2.19 20.53
N GLU A 365 -23.13 -1.01 20.26
CA GLU A 365 -24.09 -0.83 19.17
C GLU A 365 -23.40 -0.99 17.81
N LEU A 366 -23.88 -1.96 17.02
CA LEU A 366 -23.50 -2.13 15.64
C LEU A 366 -24.17 -1.02 14.82
N VAL A 367 -23.37 -0.08 14.33
CA VAL A 367 -23.82 0.94 13.37
C VAL A 367 -23.30 0.53 12.01
N TRP A 368 -24.24 0.25 11.11
CA TRP A 368 -23.99 0.03 9.70
C TRP A 368 -24.84 1.03 8.93
N GLU A 369 -24.23 1.79 8.03
CA GLU A 369 -24.96 2.63 7.10
C GLU A 369 -25.39 1.79 5.91
N PRO A 370 -26.70 1.56 5.70
CA PRO A 370 -27.16 0.63 4.67
C PRO A 370 -26.88 1.08 3.25
N ASP A 371 -26.72 2.39 3.09
CA ASP A 371 -26.50 3.07 1.82
C ASP A 371 -25.01 3.42 1.60
N GLU A 372 -24.13 3.06 2.55
CA GLU A 372 -22.67 3.01 2.33
C GLU A 372 -22.28 1.70 1.66
#